data_AF-D2VVD3-F1
#
_entry.id   AF-D2VVD3-F1
#
_cell.length_a   1.000
_cell.length_b   1.000
_cell.length_c   1.000
_cell.angle_alpha   90.00
_cell.angle_beta   90.00
_cell.angle_gamma   90.00
#
_symmetry.space_group_name_H-M   'P 1'
#
loop_
_entity.id
_entity.type
_entity.pdbx_description
1 polymer ?
#
loop_
_entity_poly.entity_id
_entity_poly.type
_entity_poly.pdbx_seq_one_letter_code
_entity_poly.pdbx_strand_id
1 'polypeptide(L)'
;MPTKIILIDFQSHHHDESTNTNNYSSEFNLQQMLRNEMMKKSQERTNLLYSKLMILKQIRHSNVPFVPSRKPFDFGLDRDVALAVVSKHGSDALKIIHETLRNDREIILKAVSKDDFMNSGYIGKTLRRDRKFVKELVQENWILLKDMDLDIREDEEICRAALKRNPRAIRYVHNQDLLNNREFMLEIVKQYGLSLEYIGKSLKNDREINLTALNQNPNAFRFVGQDLLYDKKISIFSTKASSMELHIKSMAGRDLKVYVNPEDSFRMIRLQVVEAWGNLDGVRIVHKSKPIPEEDDEKTLKELEINSDSKLTMIFRLRGG
;
A
#
# COMPACT_ATOMS: atom_id res chain seq x y z
N MET A 1 -24.46 -23.88 -20.36
CA MET A 1 -25.42 -24.27 -21.43
C MET A 1 -25.50 -25.79 -21.40
N PRO A 2 -26.63 -26.41 -21.02
CA PRO A 2 -26.74 -27.86 -21.05
C PRO A 2 -26.89 -28.30 -22.51
N THR A 3 -26.03 -29.20 -22.95
CA THR A 3 -26.09 -29.79 -24.29
C THR A 3 -27.36 -30.64 -24.38
N LYS A 4 -28.35 -30.18 -25.17
CA LYS A 4 -29.55 -30.96 -25.51
C LYS A 4 -29.12 -32.24 -26.23
N ILE A 5 -29.43 -33.39 -25.67
CA ILE A 5 -29.38 -34.67 -26.37
C ILE A 5 -30.67 -34.75 -27.20
N ILE A 6 -30.55 -34.72 -28.52
CA ILE A 6 -31.67 -34.97 -29.44
C ILE A 6 -31.80 -36.49 -29.57
N LEU A 7 -32.88 -37.05 -29.03
CA LEU A 7 -33.32 -38.42 -29.32
C LEU A 7 -33.97 -38.39 -30.71
N ILE A 8 -33.35 -39.04 -31.68
CA ILE A 8 -33.96 -39.29 -32.99
C ILE A 8 -34.65 -40.65 -32.89
N ASP A 9 -35.98 -40.63 -32.99
CA ASP A 9 -36.84 -41.81 -33.01
C ASP A 9 -36.84 -42.38 -34.44
N PHE A 10 -36.31 -43.59 -34.64
CA PHE A 10 -36.32 -44.25 -35.95
C PHE A 10 -37.51 -45.21 -36.03
N GLN A 11 -38.59 -44.75 -36.64
CA GLN A 11 -39.70 -45.62 -37.05
C GLN A 11 -39.24 -46.61 -38.11
N SER A 12 -39.44 -47.89 -37.83
CA SER A 12 -39.25 -49.00 -38.77
C SER A 12 -40.23 -48.90 -39.93
N HIS A 13 -39.75 -48.70 -41.15
CA HIS A 13 -40.49 -49.01 -42.37
C HIS A 13 -39.74 -50.12 -43.11
N HIS A 14 -40.42 -51.25 -43.29
CA HIS A 14 -40.01 -52.34 -44.16
C HIS A 14 -39.96 -51.84 -45.60
N HIS A 15 -38.81 -51.98 -46.27
CA HIS A 15 -38.74 -52.43 -47.67
C HIS A 15 -37.31 -52.82 -48.08
N ASP A 16 -37.26 -53.99 -48.72
CA ASP A 16 -36.31 -54.50 -49.71
C ASP A 16 -34.86 -54.83 -49.30
N GLU A 17 -34.68 -56.13 -49.05
CA GLU A 17 -33.43 -56.87 -49.06
C GLU A 17 -32.81 -56.91 -50.47
N SER A 18 -31.81 -56.06 -50.74
CA SER A 18 -30.61 -56.44 -51.51
C SER A 18 -29.68 -55.22 -51.68
N THR A 19 -28.82 -54.98 -50.68
CA THR A 19 -27.55 -54.21 -50.69
C THR A 19 -27.34 -53.50 -49.35
N ASN A 20 -27.39 -54.23 -48.23
CA ASN A 20 -27.21 -53.60 -46.93
C ASN A 20 -26.45 -54.47 -45.92
N THR A 21 -25.42 -55.18 -46.34
CA THR A 21 -24.52 -55.89 -45.40
C THR A 21 -23.29 -55.05 -45.04
N ASN A 22 -22.90 -54.09 -45.90
CA ASN A 22 -21.74 -53.22 -45.67
C ASN A 22 -22.04 -51.99 -44.80
N ASN A 23 -23.27 -51.46 -44.80
CA ASN A 23 -23.63 -50.28 -43.99
C ASN A 23 -23.98 -50.62 -42.53
N TYR A 24 -24.64 -51.76 -42.26
CA TYR A 24 -24.83 -52.21 -40.87
C TYR A 24 -23.52 -52.61 -40.20
N SER A 25 -22.58 -53.18 -40.95
CA SER A 25 -21.24 -53.50 -40.46
C SER A 25 -20.43 -52.24 -40.15
N SER A 26 -20.54 -51.19 -40.97
CA SER A 26 -19.86 -49.91 -40.73
C SER A 26 -20.45 -49.13 -39.55
N GLU A 27 -21.78 -49.12 -39.40
CA GLU A 27 -22.47 -48.47 -38.29
C GLU A 27 -22.25 -49.20 -36.95
N PHE A 28 -22.30 -50.54 -36.95
CA PHE A 28 -21.96 -51.36 -35.78
C PHE A 28 -20.50 -51.17 -35.35
N ASN A 29 -19.57 -51.10 -36.30
CA ASN A 29 -18.17 -50.80 -36.03
C ASN A 29 -17.99 -49.38 -35.45
N LEU A 30 -18.71 -48.39 -35.98
CA LEU A 30 -18.69 -47.02 -35.46
C LEU A 30 -19.25 -46.95 -34.02
N GLN A 31 -20.36 -47.63 -33.73
CA GLN A 31 -20.93 -47.70 -32.39
C GLN A 31 -19.99 -48.40 -31.39
N GLN A 32 -19.31 -49.47 -31.80
CA GLN A 32 -18.29 -50.11 -30.97
C GLN A 32 -17.06 -49.23 -30.74
N MET A 33 -16.59 -48.51 -31.77
CA MET A 33 -15.50 -47.53 -31.64
C MET A 33 -15.88 -46.40 -30.66
N LEU A 34 -17.07 -45.82 -30.80
CA LEU A 34 -17.59 -44.79 -29.90
C LEU A 34 -17.71 -45.30 -28.46
N ARG A 35 -18.20 -46.53 -28.26
CA ARG A 35 -18.29 -47.16 -26.95
C ARG A 35 -16.91 -47.34 -26.31
N ASN A 36 -15.93 -47.82 -27.08
CA ASN A 36 -14.55 -48.00 -26.61
C ASN A 36 -13.89 -46.65 -26.29
N GLU A 37 -14.14 -45.62 -27.09
CA GLU A 37 -13.65 -44.26 -26.84
C GLU A 37 -14.28 -43.66 -25.57
N MET A 38 -15.59 -43.86 -25.37
CA MET A 38 -16.29 -43.44 -24.13
C MET A 38 -15.74 -44.17 -22.89
N MET A 39 -15.50 -45.47 -22.98
CA MET A 39 -14.91 -46.25 -21.89
C MET A 39 -13.49 -45.78 -21.56
N LYS A 40 -12.68 -45.50 -22.59
CA LYS A 40 -11.32 -44.94 -22.43
C LYS A 40 -11.35 -43.57 -21.75
N LYS A 41 -12.21 -42.65 -22.21
CA LYS A 41 -12.42 -41.33 -21.59
C LYS A 41 -12.89 -41.43 -20.14
N SER A 42 -13.75 -42.40 -19.83
CA SER A 42 -14.22 -42.67 -18.46
C SER A 42 -13.06 -43.14 -17.55
N GLN A 43 -12.23 -44.06 -18.03
CA GLN A 43 -11.05 -44.53 -17.28
C GLN A 43 -10.03 -43.41 -17.07
N GLU A 44 -9.76 -42.61 -18.10
CA GLU A 44 -8.88 -41.44 -18.03
C GLU A 44 -9.36 -40.42 -17.00
N ARG A 45 -10.68 -40.11 -16.99
CA ARG A 45 -11.29 -39.22 -15.99
C ARG A 45 -11.12 -39.75 -14.57
N THR A 46 -11.30 -41.06 -14.39
CA THR A 46 -11.16 -41.71 -13.07
C THR A 46 -9.72 -41.66 -12.58
N ASN A 47 -8.75 -41.93 -13.46
CA ASN A 47 -7.32 -41.82 -13.15
C ASN A 47 -6.90 -40.38 -12.82
N LEU A 48 -7.45 -39.39 -13.53
CA LEU A 48 -7.22 -37.97 -13.27
C LEU A 48 -7.75 -37.56 -11.89
N LEU A 49 -8.96 -38.00 -11.54
CA LEU A 49 -9.57 -37.72 -10.23
C LEU A 49 -8.73 -38.32 -9.09
N TYR A 50 -8.30 -39.57 -9.24
CA TYR A 50 -7.42 -40.22 -8.25
C TYR A 50 -6.09 -39.46 -8.08
N SER A 51 -5.47 -39.08 -9.20
CA SER A 51 -4.21 -38.32 -9.19
C SER A 51 -4.36 -36.97 -8.49
N LYS A 52 -5.46 -36.23 -8.78
CA LYS A 52 -5.79 -34.98 -8.11
C LYS A 52 -5.98 -35.16 -6.60
N LEU A 53 -6.72 -36.18 -6.17
CA LEU A 53 -6.95 -36.47 -4.76
C LEU A 53 -5.64 -36.77 -4.02
N MET A 54 -4.72 -37.52 -4.65
CA MET A 54 -3.40 -37.81 -4.08
C MET A 54 -2.57 -36.54 -3.92
N ILE A 55 -2.59 -35.63 -4.91
CA ILE A 55 -1.91 -34.33 -4.83
C ILE A 55 -2.51 -33.47 -3.71
N LEU A 56 -3.84 -33.36 -3.62
CA LEU A 56 -4.50 -32.59 -2.56
C LEU A 56 -4.19 -33.16 -1.16
N LYS A 57 -4.13 -34.49 -1.02
CA LYS A 57 -3.72 -35.16 0.22
C LYS A 57 -2.25 -34.86 0.55
N GLN A 58 -1.37 -34.88 -0.45
CA GLN A 58 0.04 -34.55 -0.27
C GLN A 58 0.23 -33.09 0.15
N ILE A 59 -0.45 -32.14 -0.51
CA ILE A 59 -0.44 -30.72 -0.13
C ILE A 59 -0.90 -30.60 1.32
N ARG A 60 -1.98 -31.28 1.72
CA ARG A 60 -2.47 -31.21 3.11
C ARG A 60 -1.40 -31.65 4.12
N HIS A 61 -0.72 -32.77 3.88
CA HIS A 61 0.12 -33.42 4.91
C HIS A 61 1.63 -33.10 4.81
N SER A 62 2.15 -32.58 3.69
CA SER A 62 3.59 -32.37 3.48
C SER A 62 3.98 -30.89 3.53
N ASN A 63 5.07 -30.55 4.22
CA ASN A 63 5.67 -29.21 4.19
C ASN A 63 6.63 -29.00 3.01
N VAL A 64 6.87 -30.03 2.20
CA VAL A 64 7.68 -29.91 0.99
C VAL A 64 6.89 -29.08 -0.04
N PRO A 65 7.48 -28.03 -0.65
CA PRO A 65 6.84 -27.24 -1.69
C PRO A 65 6.32 -28.15 -2.79
N PHE A 66 5.06 -27.97 -3.20
CA PHE A 66 4.52 -28.67 -4.36
C PHE A 66 5.35 -28.28 -5.59
N VAL A 67 6.17 -29.20 -6.09
CA VAL A 67 6.85 -29.06 -7.38
C VAL A 67 5.96 -29.76 -8.42
N PRO A 68 5.34 -29.03 -9.36
CA PRO A 68 4.58 -29.65 -10.44
C PRO A 68 5.55 -30.45 -11.31
N SER A 69 5.75 -31.72 -10.97
CA SER A 69 6.59 -32.63 -11.72
C SER A 69 5.94 -33.99 -11.82
N ARG A 70 5.11 -34.16 -12.85
CA ARG A 70 5.38 -35.03 -14.00
C ARG A 70 4.11 -35.15 -14.85
N LYS A 71 4.32 -35.11 -16.17
CA LYS A 71 3.36 -35.53 -17.20
C LYS A 71 2.65 -36.83 -16.76
N PRO A 72 1.36 -37.01 -17.08
CA PRO A 72 0.70 -36.41 -18.24
C PRO A 72 -0.09 -35.12 -17.98
N PHE A 73 -0.32 -34.71 -16.73
CA PHE A 73 -1.26 -33.64 -16.41
C PHE A 73 -0.60 -32.42 -15.76
N ASP A 74 -0.81 -31.25 -16.35
CA ASP A 74 -0.38 -29.97 -15.80
C ASP A 74 -1.39 -29.48 -14.75
N PHE A 75 -1.17 -29.87 -13.50
CA PHE A 75 -1.97 -29.39 -12.37
C PHE A 75 -1.70 -27.92 -12.02
N GLY A 76 -0.76 -27.25 -12.69
CA GLY A 76 -0.61 -25.78 -12.62
C GLY A 76 -1.84 -25.03 -13.14
N LEU A 77 -2.72 -25.71 -13.89
CA LEU A 77 -4.00 -25.23 -14.40
C LEU A 77 -5.22 -25.72 -13.59
N ASP A 78 -5.04 -26.58 -12.59
CA ASP A 78 -6.15 -27.05 -11.77
C ASP A 78 -6.46 -26.06 -10.63
N ARG A 79 -7.66 -25.49 -10.67
CA ARG A 79 -8.13 -24.48 -9.71
C ARG A 79 -8.09 -24.95 -8.26
N ASP A 80 -8.53 -26.18 -7.99
CA ASP A 80 -8.62 -26.68 -6.61
C ASP A 80 -7.24 -26.98 -6.05
N VAL A 81 -6.33 -27.46 -6.90
CA VAL A 81 -4.92 -27.61 -6.55
C VAL A 81 -4.33 -26.23 -6.25
N ALA A 82 -4.52 -25.24 -7.11
CA ALA A 82 -4.02 -23.89 -6.89
C ALA A 82 -4.53 -23.27 -5.58
N LEU A 83 -5.83 -23.40 -5.29
CA LEU A 83 -6.42 -22.96 -4.01
C LEU A 83 -5.79 -23.68 -2.82
N ALA A 84 -5.59 -25.00 -2.90
CA ALA A 84 -4.98 -25.77 -1.82
C ALA A 84 -3.52 -25.37 -1.57
N VAL A 85 -2.74 -25.15 -2.63
CA VAL A 85 -1.34 -24.73 -2.52
C VAL A 85 -1.26 -23.31 -1.93
N VAL A 86 -2.04 -22.34 -2.43
CA VAL A 86 -2.07 -20.98 -1.88
C VAL A 86 -2.54 -20.96 -0.43
N SER A 87 -3.56 -21.76 -0.10
CA SER A 87 -4.05 -21.85 1.28
C SER A 87 -2.98 -22.32 2.26
N LYS A 88 -2.05 -23.16 1.78
CA LYS A 88 -0.97 -23.72 2.59
C LYS A 88 0.29 -22.85 2.61
N HIS A 89 0.71 -22.35 1.45
CA HIS A 89 2.01 -21.72 1.25
C HIS A 89 1.94 -20.20 0.99
N GLY A 90 0.75 -19.61 1.05
CA GLY A 90 0.57 -18.18 0.85
C GLY A 90 0.76 -17.74 -0.60
N SER A 91 1.13 -16.48 -0.77
CA SER A 91 1.33 -15.81 -2.05
C SER A 91 2.57 -16.29 -2.82
N ASP A 92 3.57 -16.86 -2.15
CA ASP A 92 4.74 -17.49 -2.82
C ASP A 92 4.33 -18.63 -3.76
N ALA A 93 3.22 -19.32 -3.45
CA ALA A 93 2.63 -20.33 -4.32
C ALA A 93 2.22 -19.79 -5.70
N LEU A 94 1.89 -18.50 -5.80
CA LEU A 94 1.47 -17.91 -7.06
C LEU A 94 2.58 -17.94 -8.11
N LYS A 95 3.86 -18.03 -7.71
CA LYS A 95 5.01 -18.17 -8.62
C LYS A 95 4.90 -19.40 -9.52
N ILE A 96 4.37 -20.51 -8.98
CA ILE A 96 4.26 -21.80 -9.69
C ILE A 96 2.86 -22.05 -10.27
N ILE A 97 1.86 -21.26 -9.88
CA ILE A 97 0.51 -21.31 -10.43
C ILE A 97 0.49 -20.65 -11.81
N HIS A 98 -0.20 -21.29 -12.76
CA HIS A 98 -0.32 -20.78 -14.12
C HIS A 98 -1.01 -19.40 -14.14
N GLU A 99 -0.57 -18.52 -15.03
CA GLU A 99 -1.02 -17.12 -15.07
C GLU A 99 -2.53 -16.95 -15.30
N THR A 100 -3.19 -17.91 -15.94
CA THR A 100 -4.65 -17.86 -16.14
C THR A 100 -5.40 -17.95 -14.82
N LEU A 101 -4.91 -18.74 -13.87
CA LEU A 101 -5.50 -18.87 -12.53
C LEU A 101 -5.17 -17.68 -11.62
N ARG A 102 -4.20 -16.84 -12.00
CA ARG A 102 -3.93 -15.56 -11.32
C ARG A 102 -4.98 -14.49 -11.61
N ASN A 103 -5.94 -14.76 -12.49
CA ASN A 103 -7.16 -13.97 -12.66
C ASN A 103 -8.36 -14.55 -11.87
N ASP A 104 -8.16 -15.58 -11.05
CA ASP A 104 -9.21 -16.09 -10.16
C ASP A 104 -9.23 -15.28 -8.86
N ARG A 105 -10.37 -14.63 -8.60
CA ARG A 105 -10.60 -13.78 -7.43
C ARG A 105 -10.33 -14.52 -6.11
N GLU A 106 -10.81 -15.75 -5.97
CA GLU A 106 -10.70 -16.50 -4.71
C GLU A 106 -9.24 -16.88 -4.44
N ILE A 107 -8.51 -17.30 -5.48
CA ILE A 107 -7.09 -17.64 -5.38
C ILE A 107 -6.28 -16.42 -4.89
N ILE A 108 -6.51 -15.25 -5.49
CA ILE A 108 -5.79 -14.03 -5.11
C ILE A 108 -6.17 -13.59 -3.70
N LEU A 109 -7.46 -13.53 -3.32
CA LEU A 109 -7.85 -13.15 -1.96
C LEU A 109 -7.26 -14.09 -0.91
N LYS A 110 -7.22 -15.40 -1.21
CA LYS A 110 -6.63 -16.37 -0.30
C LYS A 110 -5.14 -16.12 -0.10
N ALA A 111 -4.41 -15.78 -1.16
CA ALA A 111 -3.01 -15.42 -1.09
C ALA A 111 -2.80 -14.16 -0.23
N VAL A 112 -3.60 -13.12 -0.47
CA VAL A 112 -3.52 -11.83 0.22
C VAL A 112 -3.81 -11.97 1.71
N SER A 113 -4.79 -12.81 2.08
CA SER A 113 -5.16 -13.05 3.48
C SER A 113 -4.07 -13.71 4.33
N LYS A 114 -3.05 -14.28 3.69
CA LYS A 114 -1.96 -15.00 4.36
C LYS A 114 -0.72 -14.15 4.55
N ASP A 115 -0.42 -13.28 3.59
CA ASP A 115 0.85 -12.57 3.53
C ASP A 115 0.66 -11.05 3.42
N ASP A 116 1.22 -10.34 4.39
CA ASP A 116 1.24 -8.87 4.39
C ASP A 116 2.04 -8.30 3.20
N PHE A 117 3.01 -9.05 2.68
CA PHE A 117 3.95 -8.61 1.64
C PHE A 117 3.78 -9.34 0.31
N MET A 118 2.54 -9.67 -0.06
CA MET A 118 2.26 -10.27 -1.36
C MET A 118 2.81 -9.41 -2.51
N ASN A 119 3.51 -10.05 -3.46
CA ASN A 119 3.91 -9.43 -4.71
C ASN A 119 2.67 -9.19 -5.60
N SER A 120 2.28 -7.93 -5.75
CA SER A 120 1.15 -7.52 -6.60
C SER A 120 1.31 -7.98 -8.05
N GLY A 121 2.53 -8.21 -8.54
CA GLY A 121 2.84 -8.73 -9.88
C GLY A 121 2.20 -10.08 -10.20
N TYR A 122 1.77 -10.82 -9.17
CA TYR A 122 1.00 -12.04 -9.34
C TYR A 122 -0.49 -11.80 -9.60
N ILE A 123 -1.01 -10.60 -9.43
CA ILE A 123 -2.42 -10.30 -9.72
C ILE A 123 -2.55 -10.15 -11.22
N GLY A 124 -3.38 -10.99 -11.83
CA GLY A 124 -3.59 -10.97 -13.27
C GLY A 124 -4.22 -9.65 -13.75
N LYS A 125 -3.94 -9.32 -15.02
CA LYS A 125 -4.26 -7.99 -15.60
C LYS A 125 -5.76 -7.67 -15.60
N THR A 126 -6.64 -8.67 -15.71
CA THR A 126 -8.09 -8.42 -15.73
C THR A 126 -8.58 -8.03 -14.34
N LEU A 127 -8.12 -8.71 -13.29
CA LEU A 127 -8.45 -8.40 -11.91
C LEU A 127 -7.92 -7.02 -11.48
N ARG A 128 -6.72 -6.62 -11.92
CA ARG A 128 -6.16 -5.29 -11.64
C ARG A 128 -7.04 -4.14 -12.15
N ARG A 129 -7.83 -4.39 -13.19
CA ARG A 129 -8.76 -3.40 -13.78
C ARG A 129 -10.17 -3.47 -13.21
N ASP A 130 -10.50 -4.53 -12.48
CA ASP A 130 -11.79 -4.67 -11.83
C ASP A 130 -11.82 -3.84 -10.54
N ARG A 131 -12.39 -2.64 -10.61
CA ARG A 131 -12.51 -1.71 -9.48
C ARG A 131 -13.19 -2.35 -8.26
N LYS A 132 -14.21 -3.20 -8.46
CA LYS A 132 -14.91 -3.86 -7.36
C LYS A 132 -14.01 -4.86 -6.66
N PHE A 133 -13.24 -5.63 -7.43
CA PHE A 133 -12.25 -6.54 -6.88
C PHE A 133 -11.11 -5.79 -6.20
N VAL A 134 -10.55 -4.75 -6.81
CA VAL A 134 -9.45 -3.97 -6.22
C VAL A 134 -9.88 -3.31 -4.91
N LYS A 135 -11.13 -2.83 -4.81
CA LYS A 135 -11.68 -2.31 -3.55
C LYS A 135 -11.65 -3.35 -2.43
N GLU A 136 -12.09 -4.59 -2.70
CA GLU A 136 -12.02 -5.70 -1.74
C GLU A 136 -10.56 -6.07 -1.41
N LEU A 137 -9.70 -6.11 -2.43
CA LEU A 137 -8.28 -6.41 -2.30
C LEU A 137 -7.58 -5.47 -1.32
N VAL A 138 -7.80 -4.15 -1.44
CA VAL A 138 -7.17 -3.16 -0.55
C VAL A 138 -7.80 -3.12 0.85
N GLN A 139 -9.02 -3.63 1.01
CA GLN A 139 -9.63 -3.83 2.33
C GLN A 139 -8.95 -4.96 3.10
N GLU A 140 -8.54 -6.02 2.40
CA GLU A 140 -7.73 -7.08 2.98
C GLU A 140 -6.31 -6.60 3.25
N ASN A 141 -5.63 -6.10 2.21
CA ASN A 141 -4.26 -5.61 2.29
C ASN A 141 -4.06 -4.27 1.56
N TRP A 142 -4.10 -3.19 2.34
CA TRP A 142 -3.97 -1.81 1.89
C TRP A 142 -2.63 -1.51 1.17
N ILE A 143 -1.55 -2.26 1.44
CA ILE A 143 -0.24 -1.98 0.85
C ILE A 143 -0.22 -2.23 -0.66
N LEU A 144 -1.15 -3.06 -1.15
CA LEU A 144 -1.27 -3.40 -2.57
C LEU A 144 -1.66 -2.19 -3.42
N LEU A 145 -2.27 -1.16 -2.81
CA LEU A 145 -2.59 0.10 -3.50
C LEU A 145 -1.34 0.73 -4.15
N LYS A 146 -0.15 0.55 -3.57
CA LYS A 146 1.11 1.15 -4.06
C LYS A 146 1.45 0.78 -5.51
N ASP A 147 1.09 -0.42 -5.93
CA ASP A 147 1.45 -1.02 -7.22
C ASP A 147 0.28 -1.02 -8.22
N MET A 148 -0.85 -0.41 -7.84
CA MET A 148 -1.99 -0.26 -8.73
C MET A 148 -1.80 0.89 -9.71
N ASP A 149 -2.49 0.80 -10.84
CA ASP A 149 -2.49 1.81 -11.88
C ASP A 149 -2.98 3.17 -11.32
N LEU A 150 -2.59 4.26 -11.97
CA LEU A 150 -2.86 5.61 -11.46
C LEU A 150 -4.37 5.88 -11.33
N ASP A 151 -5.18 5.43 -12.30
CA ASP A 151 -6.64 5.61 -12.29
C ASP A 151 -7.32 4.90 -11.10
N ILE A 152 -6.71 3.83 -10.58
CA ILE A 152 -7.12 3.15 -9.35
C ILE A 152 -6.69 3.93 -8.10
N ARG A 153 -5.48 4.51 -8.11
CA ARG A 153 -4.98 5.36 -7.01
C ARG A 153 -5.60 6.75 -6.97
N GLU A 154 -6.36 7.10 -7.99
CA GLU A 154 -7.22 8.28 -8.07
C GLU A 154 -8.69 7.96 -7.79
N ASP A 155 -9.09 6.68 -7.75
CA ASP A 155 -10.46 6.30 -7.45
C ASP A 155 -10.78 6.55 -5.97
N GLU A 156 -11.76 7.43 -5.73
CA GLU A 156 -12.12 7.87 -4.38
C GLU A 156 -12.57 6.70 -3.49
N GLU A 157 -13.40 5.78 -4.01
CA GLU A 157 -13.93 4.67 -3.22
C GLU A 157 -12.83 3.69 -2.80
N ILE A 158 -11.90 3.39 -3.71
CA ILE A 158 -10.77 2.50 -3.45
C ILE A 158 -9.81 3.15 -2.46
N CYS A 159 -9.47 4.43 -2.65
CA CYS A 159 -8.60 5.16 -1.73
C CYS A 159 -9.21 5.26 -0.32
N ARG A 160 -10.51 5.56 -0.20
CA ARG A 160 -11.21 5.56 1.10
C ARG A 160 -11.20 4.18 1.75
N ALA A 161 -11.40 3.11 0.97
CA ALA A 161 -11.36 1.75 1.48
C ALA A 161 -9.97 1.39 2.05
N ALA A 162 -8.91 1.74 1.32
CA ALA A 162 -7.53 1.52 1.78
C ALA A 162 -7.20 2.37 3.03
N LEU A 163 -7.58 3.64 3.06
CA LEU A 163 -7.36 4.54 4.19
C LEU A 163 -8.12 4.12 5.45
N LYS A 164 -9.36 3.63 5.29
CA LYS A 164 -10.16 3.06 6.37
C LYS A 164 -9.50 1.82 6.96
N ARG A 165 -8.86 1.00 6.12
CA ARG A 165 -8.12 -0.18 6.56
C ARG A 165 -6.84 0.21 7.30
N ASN A 166 -6.07 1.15 6.75
CA ASN A 166 -4.89 1.69 7.40
C ASN A 166 -4.60 3.12 6.90
N PRO A 167 -4.57 4.13 7.79
CA PRO A 167 -4.25 5.50 7.43
C PRO A 167 -2.89 5.68 6.73
N ARG A 168 -1.94 4.75 6.92
CA ARG A 168 -0.66 4.76 6.20
C ARG A 168 -0.80 4.54 4.69
N ALA A 169 -1.96 4.10 4.21
CA ALA A 169 -2.24 4.01 2.78
C ALA A 169 -2.20 5.37 2.06
N ILE A 170 -2.29 6.49 2.80
CA ILE A 170 -2.27 7.85 2.24
C ILE A 170 -1.04 8.12 1.37
N ARG A 171 0.08 7.45 1.65
CA ARG A 171 1.33 7.56 0.86
C ARG A 171 1.17 7.13 -0.60
N TYR A 172 0.11 6.40 -0.91
CA TYR A 172 -0.19 5.86 -2.23
C TYR A 172 -1.43 6.48 -2.87
N VAL A 173 -2.14 7.38 -2.18
CA VAL A 173 -3.33 8.06 -2.69
C VAL A 173 -2.89 9.22 -3.59
N HIS A 174 -3.43 9.27 -4.80
CA HIS A 174 -3.14 10.32 -5.78
C HIS A 174 -4.33 11.26 -6.03
N ASN A 175 -5.53 10.89 -5.54
CA ASN A 175 -6.73 11.72 -5.64
C ASN A 175 -6.58 13.02 -4.83
N GLN A 176 -6.40 14.14 -5.53
CA GLN A 176 -6.22 15.46 -4.89
C GLN A 176 -7.49 15.99 -4.24
N ASP A 177 -8.68 15.69 -4.77
CA ASP A 177 -9.95 16.14 -4.17
C ASP A 177 -10.14 15.51 -2.79
N LEU A 178 -9.78 14.23 -2.64
CA LEU A 178 -9.79 13.51 -1.38
C LEU A 178 -8.74 14.06 -0.40
N LEU A 179 -7.53 14.38 -0.88
CA LEU A 179 -6.45 14.95 -0.05
C LEU A 179 -6.69 16.43 0.33
N ASN A 180 -7.57 17.14 -0.39
CA ASN A 180 -8.04 18.48 -0.05
C ASN A 180 -9.40 18.47 0.65
N ASN A 181 -9.99 17.29 0.92
CA ASN A 181 -11.21 17.19 1.70
C ASN A 181 -10.88 17.39 3.18
N ARG A 182 -11.20 18.58 3.70
CA ARG A 182 -10.89 19.02 5.06
C ARG A 182 -11.37 18.04 6.12
N GLU A 183 -12.65 17.69 6.09
CA GLU A 183 -13.27 16.83 7.11
C GLU A 183 -12.67 15.43 7.11
N PHE A 184 -12.50 14.86 5.91
CA PHE A 184 -11.89 13.55 5.76
C PHE A 184 -10.44 13.54 6.23
N MET A 185 -9.65 14.54 5.84
CA MET A 185 -8.25 14.63 6.25
C MET A 185 -8.10 14.85 7.76
N LEU A 186 -9.03 15.57 8.39
CA LEU A 186 -9.09 15.71 9.84
C LEU A 186 -9.29 14.35 10.54
N GLU A 187 -10.09 13.43 9.98
CA GLU A 187 -10.22 12.06 10.49
C GLU A 187 -8.93 11.25 10.34
N ILE A 188 -8.24 11.38 9.21
CA ILE A 188 -6.99 10.65 8.94
C ILE A 188 -5.88 11.11 9.88
N VAL A 189 -5.69 12.43 10.08
CA VAL A 189 -4.64 12.94 10.99
C VAL A 189 -4.88 12.57 12.45
N LYS A 190 -6.14 12.41 12.88
CA LYS A 190 -6.48 11.92 14.23
C LYS A 190 -5.95 10.50 14.47
N GLN A 191 -5.93 9.67 13.44
CA GLN A 191 -5.45 8.28 13.54
C GLN A 191 -3.94 8.17 13.24
N TYR A 192 -3.42 9.01 12.34
CA TYR A 192 -2.03 8.99 11.90
C TYR A 192 -1.54 10.40 11.57
N GLY A 193 -0.95 11.11 12.54
CA GLY A 193 -0.53 12.50 12.45
C GLY A 193 0.54 12.78 11.40
N LEU A 194 1.38 11.79 11.07
CA LEU A 194 2.33 11.90 9.94
C LEU A 194 1.64 11.94 8.57
N SER A 195 0.33 11.68 8.48
CA SER A 195 -0.44 11.92 7.26
C SER A 195 -0.43 13.39 6.84
N LEU A 196 -0.09 14.32 7.76
CA LEU A 196 0.09 15.73 7.46
C LEU A 196 1.09 15.96 6.31
N GLU A 197 2.07 15.06 6.11
CA GLU A 197 2.99 15.10 4.96
C GLU A 197 2.25 15.13 3.61
N TYR A 198 1.19 14.33 3.48
CA TYR A 198 0.50 14.03 2.23
C TYR A 198 -0.76 14.87 1.99
N ILE A 199 -1.15 15.71 2.97
CA ILE A 199 -2.35 16.53 2.81
C ILE A 199 -2.21 17.50 1.63
N GLY A 200 -3.32 17.76 0.95
CA GLY A 200 -3.37 18.70 -0.15
C GLY A 200 -2.92 20.10 0.27
N LYS A 201 -2.28 20.82 -0.67
CA LYS A 201 -1.64 22.12 -0.41
C LYS A 201 -2.60 23.15 0.21
N SER A 202 -3.87 23.12 -0.18
CA SER A 202 -4.90 24.06 0.33
C SER A 202 -5.13 23.94 1.84
N LEU A 203 -4.83 22.78 2.44
CA LEU A 203 -5.04 22.48 3.85
C LEU A 203 -3.76 22.54 4.69
N LYS A 204 -2.59 22.79 4.09
CA LYS A 204 -1.30 22.81 4.81
C LYS A 204 -1.25 23.87 5.91
N ASN A 205 -1.98 24.98 5.73
CA ASN A 205 -2.12 26.04 6.71
C ASN A 205 -3.45 25.96 7.50
N ASP A 206 -4.18 24.84 7.43
CA ASP A 206 -5.34 24.63 8.30
C ASP A 206 -4.86 24.39 9.73
N ARG A 207 -5.14 25.36 10.60
CA ARG A 207 -4.67 25.37 11.98
C ARG A 207 -5.17 24.18 12.80
N GLU A 208 -6.41 23.74 12.60
CA GLU A 208 -6.99 22.64 13.36
C GLU A 208 -6.37 21.31 12.95
N ILE A 209 -6.20 21.08 11.65
CA ILE A 209 -5.55 19.87 11.12
C ILE A 209 -4.12 19.76 11.65
N ASN A 210 -3.35 20.85 11.59
CA ASN A 210 -1.98 20.89 12.09
C ASN A 210 -1.90 20.59 13.59
N LEU A 211 -2.70 21.27 14.42
CA LEU A 211 -2.73 21.00 15.86
C LEU A 211 -3.16 19.57 16.18
N THR A 212 -4.12 19.02 15.42
CA THR A 212 -4.57 17.64 15.60
C THR A 212 -3.46 16.64 15.27
N ALA A 213 -2.77 16.84 14.14
CA ALA A 213 -1.64 16.02 13.73
C ALA A 213 -0.48 16.07 14.74
N LEU A 214 -0.15 17.25 15.25
CA LEU A 214 0.91 17.47 16.24
C LEU A 214 0.61 16.84 17.60
N ASN A 215 -0.65 16.93 18.04
CA ASN A 215 -1.10 16.26 19.26
C ASN A 215 -1.03 14.74 19.12
N GLN A 216 -1.33 14.20 17.93
CA GLN A 216 -1.25 12.77 17.66
C GLN A 216 0.21 12.29 17.57
N ASN A 217 1.06 13.04 16.85
CA ASN A 217 2.48 12.75 16.70
C ASN A 217 3.27 14.06 16.52
N PRO A 218 4.04 14.49 17.54
CA PRO A 218 4.86 15.70 17.47
C PRO A 218 5.84 15.73 16.28
N ASN A 219 6.31 14.57 15.80
CA ASN A 219 7.18 14.51 14.63
C ASN A 219 6.52 15.03 13.34
N ALA A 220 5.20 15.20 13.31
CA ALA A 220 4.48 15.86 12.22
C ALA A 220 4.84 17.34 12.08
N PHE A 221 5.52 17.96 13.05
CA PHE A 221 5.96 19.36 13.00
C PHE A 221 6.73 19.70 11.74
N ARG A 222 7.56 18.78 11.23
CA ARG A 222 8.31 18.94 9.98
C ARG A 222 7.43 19.12 8.73
N PHE A 223 6.12 18.88 8.82
CA PHE A 223 5.17 18.98 7.71
C PHE A 223 4.15 20.09 7.88
N VAL A 224 4.26 20.86 8.96
CA VAL A 224 3.40 22.01 9.24
C VAL A 224 3.57 23.06 8.14
N GLY A 225 2.46 23.68 7.74
CA GLY A 225 2.50 24.75 6.75
C GLY A 225 3.29 25.97 7.25
N GLN A 226 4.03 26.60 6.34
CA GLN A 226 5.00 27.67 6.67
C GLN A 226 4.37 28.80 7.52
N ASP A 227 3.13 29.19 7.19
CA ASP A 227 2.43 30.30 7.85
C ASP A 227 2.12 30.01 9.33
N LEU A 228 2.17 28.72 9.72
CA LEU A 228 1.85 28.25 11.07
C LEU A 228 3.06 27.94 11.93
N LEU A 229 4.29 27.93 11.39
CA LEU A 229 5.50 27.61 12.15
C LEU A 229 5.72 28.57 13.33
N TYR A 230 5.24 29.81 13.19
CA TYR A 230 5.34 30.86 14.19
C TYR A 230 4.08 31.01 15.06
N ASP A 231 3.03 30.19 14.85
CA ASP A 231 1.87 30.16 15.75
C ASP A 231 2.30 29.61 17.11
N LYS A 232 2.08 30.39 18.17
CA LYS A 232 2.52 30.07 19.53
C LYS A 232 2.06 28.70 20.02
N LYS A 233 0.90 28.19 19.60
CA LYS A 233 0.41 26.87 20.02
C LYS A 233 1.05 25.73 19.23
N ILE A 234 1.56 26.01 18.04
CA ILE A 234 2.19 25.04 17.13
C ILE A 234 3.69 24.98 17.38
N SER A 235 4.36 26.13 17.53
CA SER A 235 5.80 26.23 17.75
C SER A 235 6.28 25.42 18.96
N ILE A 236 5.47 25.25 20.01
CA ILE A 236 5.83 24.44 21.18
C ILE A 236 6.17 22.98 20.80
N PHE A 237 5.58 22.47 19.72
CA PHE A 237 5.81 21.09 19.29
C PHE A 237 7.17 20.90 18.61
N SER A 238 7.82 21.99 18.16
CA SER A 238 9.20 21.92 17.65
C SER A 238 10.11 21.32 18.72
N THR A 239 9.97 21.76 19.98
CA THR A 239 10.76 21.29 21.12
C THR A 239 10.60 19.79 21.39
N LYS A 240 9.38 19.26 21.23
CA LYS A 240 9.08 17.83 21.43
C LYS A 240 9.58 16.94 20.30
N ALA A 241 9.69 17.49 19.10
CA ALA A 241 10.20 16.79 17.92
C ALA A 241 11.70 17.04 17.70
N SER A 242 12.34 17.84 18.55
CA SER A 242 13.71 18.31 18.37
C SER A 242 14.73 17.19 18.48
N SER A 243 15.69 17.19 17.56
CA SER A 243 16.87 16.32 17.60
C SER A 243 18.13 17.00 18.15
N MET A 244 18.08 18.31 18.43
CA MET A 244 19.24 19.11 18.83
C MET A 244 18.92 20.05 20.00
N GLU A 245 19.82 20.13 20.98
CA GLU A 245 19.83 21.13 22.06
C GLU A 245 20.93 22.16 21.76
N LEU A 246 20.60 23.44 21.78
CA LEU A 246 21.57 24.54 21.67
C LEU A 246 21.57 25.38 22.94
N HIS A 247 22.74 25.91 23.29
CA HIS A 247 22.94 26.81 24.41
C HIS A 247 23.18 28.24 23.92
N ILE A 248 22.34 29.16 24.39
CA ILE A 248 22.45 30.59 24.11
C ILE A 248 22.85 31.30 25.39
N LYS A 249 24.07 31.83 25.41
CA LYS A 249 24.62 32.52 26.58
C LYS A 249 24.45 34.03 26.51
N SER A 250 23.92 34.62 27.57
CA SER A 250 23.82 36.06 27.78
C SER A 250 25.13 36.62 28.33
N MET A 251 25.40 37.91 28.08
CA MET A 251 26.47 38.67 28.74
C MET A 251 26.36 38.66 30.28
N ALA A 252 25.15 38.51 30.82
CA ALA A 252 24.91 38.43 32.26
C ALA A 252 25.16 37.02 32.84
N GLY A 253 25.70 36.09 32.05
CA GLY A 253 25.98 34.71 32.47
C GLY A 253 24.76 33.77 32.46
N ARG A 254 23.59 34.25 32.02
CA ARG A 254 22.41 33.38 31.82
C ARG A 254 22.63 32.45 30.64
N ASP A 255 22.18 31.21 30.77
CA ASP A 255 22.26 30.19 29.72
C ASP A 255 20.85 29.71 29.39
N LEU A 256 20.41 29.89 28.15
CA LEU A 256 19.12 29.41 27.65
C LEU A 256 19.34 28.18 26.78
N LYS A 257 18.72 27.09 27.17
CA LYS A 257 18.61 25.89 26.34
C LYS A 257 17.45 26.06 25.36
N VAL A 258 17.72 25.92 24.08
CA VAL A 258 16.70 25.88 23.03
C VAL A 258 16.75 24.53 22.34
N TYR A 259 15.58 23.99 22.04
CA TYR A 259 15.41 22.71 21.35
C TYR A 259 14.97 22.98 19.92
N VAL A 260 15.74 22.46 18.96
CA VAL A 260 15.62 22.77 17.53
C VAL A 260 16.00 21.55 16.67
N ASN A 261 15.73 21.64 15.37
CA ASN A 261 16.20 20.74 14.33
C ASN A 261 17.11 21.49 13.34
N PRO A 262 18.02 20.80 12.62
CA PRO A 262 18.89 21.44 11.62
C PRO A 262 18.14 22.22 10.51
N GLU A 263 16.92 21.81 10.18
CA GLU A 263 16.08 22.42 9.15
C GLU A 263 15.16 23.53 9.70
N ASP A 264 15.17 23.80 11.02
CA ASP A 264 14.40 24.92 11.60
C ASP A 264 15.03 26.26 11.15
N SER A 265 14.19 27.29 10.97
CA SER A 265 14.67 28.63 10.65
C SER A 265 15.31 29.31 11.87
N PHE A 266 16.26 30.21 11.65
CA PHE A 266 16.88 30.97 12.75
C PHE A 266 15.87 31.83 13.53
N ARG A 267 14.80 32.25 12.87
CA ARG A 267 13.66 32.93 13.50
C ARG A 267 13.05 32.14 14.64
N MET A 268 12.98 30.81 14.53
CA MET A 268 12.49 29.94 15.62
C MET A 268 13.33 30.08 16.88
N ILE A 269 14.65 30.19 16.73
CA ILE A 269 15.55 30.47 17.86
C ILE A 269 15.19 31.82 18.48
N ARG A 270 15.09 32.89 17.68
CA ARG A 270 14.73 34.23 18.21
C ARG A 270 13.41 34.23 18.95
N LEU A 271 12.39 33.53 18.44
CA LEU A 271 11.10 33.42 19.11
C LEU A 271 11.22 32.73 20.47
N GLN A 272 11.98 31.63 20.58
CA GLN A 272 12.23 30.98 21.86
C GLN A 272 13.00 31.89 22.84
N VAL A 273 13.98 32.66 22.34
CA VAL A 273 14.68 33.65 23.18
C VAL A 273 13.74 34.76 23.65
N VAL A 274 12.89 35.29 22.75
CA VAL A 274 11.91 36.34 23.09
C VAL A 274 10.90 35.83 24.11
N GLU A 275 10.46 34.59 23.97
CA GLU A 275 9.53 33.95 24.91
C GLU A 275 10.18 33.75 26.29
N ALA A 276 11.44 33.32 26.34
CA ALA A 276 12.14 33.08 27.60
C ALA A 276 12.57 34.36 28.31
N TRP A 277 13.07 35.36 27.57
CA TRP A 277 13.78 36.52 28.12
C TRP A 277 13.15 37.88 27.78
N GLY A 278 12.06 37.91 27.02
CA GLY A 278 11.39 39.14 26.59
C GLY A 278 12.01 39.78 25.35
N ASN A 279 11.70 41.05 25.12
CA ASN A 279 12.10 41.77 23.90
C ASN A 279 13.63 41.74 23.66
N LEU A 280 14.02 41.54 22.40
CA LEU A 280 15.41 41.52 21.91
C LEU A 280 15.89 42.85 21.31
N ASP A 281 15.15 43.96 21.53
CA ASP A 281 15.55 45.26 21.02
C ASP A 281 16.98 45.63 21.41
N GLY A 282 17.80 45.90 20.39
CA GLY A 282 19.22 46.21 20.58
C GLY A 282 20.07 45.01 21.01
N VAL A 283 19.58 43.77 20.88
CA VAL A 283 20.36 42.55 21.14
C VAL A 283 20.62 41.80 19.83
N ARG A 284 21.83 41.26 19.68
CA ARG A 284 22.23 40.41 18.56
C ARG A 284 22.68 39.06 19.08
N ILE A 285 22.23 37.99 18.43
CA ILE A 285 22.76 36.64 18.65
C ILE A 285 23.96 36.47 17.72
N VAL A 286 25.06 35.96 18.25
CA VAL A 286 26.36 35.82 17.59
C VAL A 286 26.70 34.36 17.44
N HIS A 287 27.17 33.99 16.25
CA HIS A 287 27.71 32.67 15.91
C HIS A 287 29.04 32.87 15.19
N LYS A 288 30.08 32.09 15.55
CA LYS A 288 31.44 32.20 14.96
C LYS A 288 31.97 33.64 14.93
N SER A 289 31.77 34.38 16.02
CA SER A 289 32.17 35.79 16.18
C SER A 289 31.48 36.79 15.24
N LYS A 290 30.43 36.39 14.52
CA LYS A 290 29.62 37.26 13.67
C LYS A 290 28.18 37.34 14.18
N PRO A 291 27.58 38.54 14.30
CA PRO A 291 26.16 38.66 14.60
C PRO A 291 25.35 38.08 13.44
N ILE A 292 24.35 37.25 13.76
CA ILE A 292 23.39 36.75 12.78
C ILE A 292 22.37 37.87 12.55
N PRO A 293 22.28 38.39 11.31
CA PRO A 293 21.43 39.54 11.03
C PRO A 293 19.96 39.12 10.92
N GLU A 294 19.04 40.08 10.87
CA GLU A 294 17.59 39.81 10.84
C GLU A 294 17.15 39.31 9.46
N GLU A 295 17.86 39.69 8.39
CA GLU A 295 17.63 39.15 7.03
C GLU A 295 17.91 37.65 6.90
N ASP A 296 18.66 37.07 7.84
CA ASP A 296 18.98 35.64 7.88
C ASP A 296 17.97 34.82 8.70
N ASP A 297 16.90 35.45 9.21
CA ASP A 297 15.91 34.79 10.07
C ASP A 297 15.19 33.62 9.39
N GLU A 298 15.00 33.68 8.07
CA GLU A 298 14.36 32.61 7.31
C GLU A 298 15.37 31.53 6.83
N LYS A 299 16.68 31.73 7.02
CA LYS A 299 17.68 30.67 6.76
C LYS A 299 17.59 29.58 7.82
N THR A 300 17.82 28.35 7.39
CA THR A 300 17.87 27.18 8.27
C THR A 300 19.14 27.18 9.12
N LEU A 301 19.10 26.50 10.27
CA LEU A 301 20.29 26.33 11.12
C LEU A 301 21.44 25.66 10.35
N LYS A 302 21.13 24.70 9.49
CA LYS A 302 22.09 24.01 8.63
C LYS A 302 22.75 24.96 7.62
N GLU A 303 22.00 25.85 6.98
CA GLU A 303 22.54 26.87 6.06
C GLU A 303 23.44 27.88 6.80
N LEU A 304 23.14 28.16 8.06
CA LEU A 304 23.97 28.99 8.95
C LEU A 304 25.12 28.22 9.61
N GLU A 305 25.31 26.94 9.25
CA GLU A 305 26.30 26.03 9.81
C GLU A 305 26.22 25.89 11.34
N ILE A 306 25.01 26.04 11.90
CA ILE A 306 24.71 25.86 13.32
C ILE A 306 24.40 24.39 13.57
N ASN A 307 25.15 23.78 14.49
CA ASN A 307 24.99 22.38 14.91
C ASN A 307 25.01 22.28 16.44
N SER A 308 24.91 21.06 16.99
CA SER A 308 24.81 20.82 18.44
C SER A 308 26.00 21.36 19.23
N ASP A 309 27.16 21.52 18.60
CA ASP A 309 28.39 22.03 19.24
C ASP A 309 28.55 23.55 19.08
N SER A 310 27.66 24.19 18.30
CA SER A 310 27.68 25.63 18.08
C SER A 310 27.42 26.39 19.38
N LYS A 311 28.28 27.35 19.67
CA LYS A 311 28.12 28.28 20.80
C LYS A 311 27.46 29.56 20.29
N LEU A 312 26.27 29.85 20.79
CA LEU A 312 25.55 31.09 20.52
C LEU A 312 25.68 32.02 21.72
N THR A 313 26.04 33.28 21.46
CA THR A 313 26.13 34.31 22.50
C THR A 313 25.30 35.53 22.15
N MET A 314 24.71 36.19 23.14
CA MET A 314 23.96 37.42 22.95
C MET A 314 24.82 38.62 23.32
N ILE A 315 24.88 39.62 22.44
CA ILE A 315 25.59 40.89 22.66
C ILE A 315 24.63 42.06 22.51
N PHE A 316 24.87 43.14 23.26
CA PHE A 316 24.14 44.39 23.08
C PHE A 316 24.72 45.19 21.92
N ARG A 317 23.85 45.75 21.09
CA ARG A 317 24.18 46.80 20.13
C ARG A 317 24.51 48.03 20.95
N LEU A 318 25.78 48.39 21.01
CA LEU A 318 26.19 49.68 21.54
C LEU A 318 25.53 50.75 20.66
N ARG A 319 24.72 51.63 21.25
CA ARG A 319 24.28 52.86 20.58
C ARG A 319 25.56 53.68 20.35
N GLY A 320 26.13 53.57 19.15
CA GLY A 320 27.20 54.46 18.72
C GLY A 320 26.64 55.88 18.64
N GLY A 321 27.19 56.77 19.45
CA GLY A 321 27.05 58.22 19.31
C GLY A 321 28.08 58.79 18.35
#